data_AF-A0A1Z3CKC1-F1
#
_entry.id   AF-A0A1Z3CKC1-F1
#
_cell.length_a   1.000
_cell.length_b   1.000
_cell.length_c   1.000
_cell.angle_alpha   90.00
_cell.angle_beta   90.00
_cell.angle_gamma   90.00
#
_symmetry.space_group_name_H-M   'P 1'
#
loop_
_entity.id
_entity.type
_entity.pdbx_description
1 polymer ?
#
loop_
_entity_poly.entity_id
_entity_poly.type
_entity_poly.pdbx_seq_one_letter_code
_entity_poly.pdbx_strand_id
1 'polypeptide(L)'
;MSKIEEVLEYIRSNTHATNKEISEDLNISEGVVRTYLNRLKNKGYLEKIGTEYKVLKEMPVNKSNYKQEIIKEMLEVYMDDFREIKVINEKIRVGELIIRLVDKL
;
A
#
# COMPACT_ATOMS: atom_id res chain seq x y z
N MET A 1 -1.49 -0.94 1.35
CA MET A 1 -2.08 -0.84 -0.02
C MET A 1 -3.43 -1.54 -0.09
N SER A 2 -4.42 -0.99 -0.79
CA SER A 2 -5.74 -1.61 -1.00
C SER A 2 -5.75 -2.50 -2.25
N LYS A 3 -6.68 -3.46 -2.33
CA LYS A 3 -6.74 -4.38 -3.48
C LYS A 3 -6.98 -3.71 -4.83
N ILE A 4 -7.63 -2.55 -4.87
CA ILE A 4 -7.79 -1.77 -6.11
C ILE A 4 -6.50 -1.02 -6.50
N GLU A 5 -5.69 -0.60 -5.52
CA GLU A 5 -4.36 -0.01 -5.75
C GLU A 5 -3.39 -1.09 -6.24
N GLU A 6 -3.42 -2.30 -5.66
CA GLU A 6 -2.64 -3.45 -6.13
C GLU A 6 -2.93 -3.79 -7.60
N VAL A 7 -4.21 -3.78 -8.02
CA VAL A 7 -4.58 -3.97 -9.43
C VAL A 7 -4.02 -2.87 -10.33
N LEU A 8 -4.05 -1.61 -9.88
CA LEU A 8 -3.52 -0.49 -10.67
C LEU A 8 -2.00 -0.62 -10.84
N GLU A 9 -1.27 -0.97 -9.78
CA GLU A 9 0.18 -1.14 -9.80
C GLU A 9 0.59 -2.36 -10.64
N TYR A 10 -0.15 -3.46 -10.53
CA TYR A 10 0.08 -4.65 -11.35
C TYR A 10 -0.01 -4.34 -12.85
N ILE A 11 -1.00 -3.54 -13.27
CA ILE A 11 -1.17 -3.14 -14.68
C ILE A 11 -0.04 -2.25 -15.18
N ARG A 12 0.60 -1.43 -14.31
CA ARG A 12 1.77 -0.62 -14.72
C ARG A 12 2.91 -1.49 -15.22
N SER A 13 3.10 -2.65 -14.61
CA SER A 13 4.15 -3.60 -14.96
C SER A 13 3.70 -4.64 -15.98
N ASN A 14 2.38 -4.84 -16.15
CA ASN A 14 1.79 -5.87 -17.00
C ASN A 14 0.64 -5.30 -17.85
N THR A 15 0.97 -4.46 -18.82
CA THR A 15 -0.04 -3.69 -19.58
C THR A 15 -0.99 -4.55 -20.42
N HIS A 16 -0.61 -5.77 -20.78
CA HIS A 16 -1.43 -6.71 -21.54
C HIS A 16 -2.11 -7.79 -20.70
N ALA A 17 -2.01 -7.70 -19.37
CA ALA A 17 -2.53 -8.75 -18.50
C ALA A 17 -4.04 -8.97 -18.69
N THR A 18 -4.40 -10.24 -18.77
CA THR A 18 -5.77 -10.71 -18.79
C THR A 18 -6.36 -10.67 -17.37
N ASN A 19 -7.69 -10.63 -17.28
CA ASN A 19 -8.36 -10.67 -15.98
C ASN A 19 -7.98 -11.92 -15.16
N LYS A 20 -7.67 -13.03 -15.86
CA LYS A 20 -7.27 -14.29 -15.26
C LYS A 20 -5.86 -14.21 -14.66
N GLU A 21 -4.88 -13.68 -15.40
CA GLU A 21 -3.52 -13.48 -14.88
C GLU A 21 -3.53 -12.55 -13.66
N ILE A 22 -4.27 -11.44 -13.72
CA ILE A 22 -4.44 -10.53 -12.57
C ILE A 22 -5.11 -11.25 -11.39
N SER A 23 -6.10 -12.11 -11.66
CA SER A 23 -6.82 -12.87 -10.64
C SER A 23 -5.91 -13.85 -9.90
N GLU A 24 -5.11 -14.60 -10.67
CA GLU A 24 -4.17 -15.61 -10.15
C GLU A 24 -3.04 -14.94 -9.36
N ASP A 25 -2.42 -13.89 -9.91
CA ASP A 25 -1.26 -13.23 -9.28
C ASP A 25 -1.63 -12.43 -8.03
N LEU A 26 -2.81 -11.79 -8.01
CA LEU A 26 -3.25 -10.99 -6.86
C LEU A 26 -4.16 -11.75 -5.87
N ASN A 27 -4.43 -13.02 -6.16
CA ASN A 27 -5.30 -13.91 -5.39
C ASN A 27 -6.68 -13.27 -5.07
N ILE A 28 -7.31 -12.72 -6.10
CA ILE A 28 -8.67 -12.14 -6.05
C ILE A 28 -9.51 -12.73 -7.18
N SER A 29 -10.84 -12.76 -7.06
CA SER A 29 -11.66 -13.36 -8.12
C SER A 29 -11.69 -12.50 -9.39
N GLU A 30 -11.79 -13.13 -10.57
CA GLU A 30 -11.92 -12.43 -11.86
C GLU A 30 -13.08 -11.42 -11.88
N GLY A 31 -14.19 -11.73 -11.17
CA GLY A 31 -15.32 -10.81 -11.03
C GLY A 31 -14.95 -9.52 -10.29
N VAL A 32 -14.10 -9.63 -9.27
CA VAL A 32 -13.54 -8.48 -8.52
C VAL A 32 -12.55 -7.72 -9.40
N VAL A 33 -11.67 -8.41 -10.12
CA VAL A 33 -10.74 -7.79 -11.10
C VAL A 33 -11.50 -6.93 -12.10
N ARG A 34 -12.53 -7.49 -12.75
CA ARG A 34 -13.36 -6.76 -13.72
C ARG A 34 -14.01 -5.52 -13.10
N THR A 35 -14.48 -5.64 -11.87
CA THR A 35 -15.09 -4.53 -11.13
C THR A 35 -14.07 -3.42 -10.86
N TYR A 36 -12.86 -3.77 -10.43
CA TYR A 36 -11.79 -2.81 -10.17
C TYR A 36 -11.29 -2.13 -11.43
N LEU A 37 -11.06 -2.89 -12.52
CA LEU A 37 -10.72 -2.33 -13.82
C LEU A 37 -11.75 -1.30 -14.30
N ASN A 38 -13.04 -1.63 -14.21
CA ASN A 38 -14.12 -0.70 -14.58
C ASN A 38 -14.13 0.56 -13.69
N ARG A 39 -13.92 0.42 -12.38
CA ARG A 39 -13.85 1.56 -11.46
C ARG A 39 -12.66 2.46 -11.76
N LEU A 40 -11.48 1.88 -12.00
CA LEU A 40 -10.27 2.60 -12.34
C LEU A 40 -10.42 3.32 -13.69
N LYS A 41 -11.05 2.68 -14.69
CA LYS A 41 -11.38 3.31 -15.97
C LYS A 41 -12.31 4.51 -15.78
N ASN A 42 -13.42 4.32 -15.06
CA ASN A 42 -14.42 5.38 -14.83
C ASN A 42 -13.85 6.58 -14.07
N LYS A 43 -12.84 6.37 -13.22
CA LYS A 43 -12.15 7.43 -12.48
C LYS A 43 -10.96 8.05 -13.24
N GLY A 44 -10.68 7.57 -14.46
CA GLY A 44 -9.60 8.05 -15.31
C GLY A 44 -8.21 7.70 -14.78
N TYR A 45 -8.05 6.58 -14.07
CA TYR A 45 -6.74 6.04 -13.69
C TYR A 45 -6.14 5.14 -14.77
N LEU A 46 -6.99 4.51 -15.58
CA LEU A 46 -6.57 3.67 -16.69
C LEU A 46 -7.44 3.89 -17.92
N GLU A 47 -6.85 3.64 -19.08
CA GLU A 47 -7.50 3.59 -20.37
C GLU A 47 -7.17 2.26 -21.03
N LYS A 48 -8.13 1.69 -21.78
CA LYS A 48 -7.90 0.46 -22.54
C LYS A 48 -7.75 0.82 -24.02
N ILE A 49 -6.58 0.51 -24.58
CA ILE A 49 -6.24 0.76 -25.99
C ILE A 49 -6.04 -0.61 -26.64
N GLY A 50 -7.07 -1.09 -27.34
CA GLY A 50 -7.08 -2.45 -27.88
C GLY A 50 -7.01 -3.50 -26.77
N THR A 51 -5.93 -4.29 -26.75
CA THR A 51 -5.65 -5.30 -25.71
C THR A 51 -4.83 -4.76 -24.55
N GLU A 52 -4.29 -3.55 -24.65
CA GLU A 52 -3.41 -2.95 -23.65
C GLU A 52 -4.20 -2.06 -22.68
N TYR A 53 -3.74 -2.04 -21.43
CA TYR A 53 -4.12 -1.05 -20.43
C TYR A 53 -3.00 -0.03 -20.24
N LYS A 54 -3.34 1.25 -20.44
CA LYS A 54 -2.46 2.39 -20.17
C LYS A 54 -2.85 3.05 -18.85
N VAL A 55 -1.92 3.12 -17.91
CA VAL A 55 -2.11 3.84 -16.64
C VAL A 55 -1.88 5.34 -16.86
N LEU A 56 -2.86 6.16 -16.50
CA LEU A 56 -2.90 7.59 -16.81
C LEU A 56 -2.41 8.48 -15.66
N LYS A 57 -2.62 8.06 -14.41
CA LYS A 57 -2.21 8.79 -13.20
C LYS A 57 -2.10 7.86 -12.00
N GLU A 58 -1.39 8.31 -10.98
CA GLU A 58 -1.26 7.58 -9.71
C GLU A 58 -2.54 7.71 -8.88
N MET A 59 -2.92 6.67 -8.14
CA MET A 59 -3.91 6.87 -7.10
C MET A 59 -3.35 7.81 -6.03
N PRO A 60 -4.11 8.82 -5.58
CA PRO A 60 -3.66 9.67 -4.50
C PRO A 60 -3.39 8.77 -3.31
N VAL A 61 -2.15 8.76 -2.83
CA VAL A 61 -1.80 8.00 -1.64
C VAL A 61 -2.78 8.42 -0.56
N ASN A 62 -3.55 7.47 -0.06
CA ASN A 62 -4.52 7.75 0.99
C ASN A 62 -3.71 8.30 2.18
N LYS A 63 -3.77 9.62 2.41
CA LYS A 63 -2.89 10.32 3.38
C LYS A 63 -2.98 9.70 4.78
N SER A 64 -4.11 9.09 5.10
CA SER A 64 -4.30 8.33 6.33
C SER A 64 -3.44 7.06 6.37
N ASN A 65 -3.42 6.28 5.29
CA ASN A 65 -2.59 5.08 5.18
C ASN A 65 -1.10 5.41 5.12
N TYR A 66 -0.71 6.44 4.37
CA TYR A 66 0.68 6.89 4.29
C TYR A 66 1.23 7.29 5.66
N LYS A 67 0.45 8.07 6.43
CA LYS A 67 0.82 8.46 7.79
C LYS A 67 0.93 7.23 8.71
N GLN A 68 0.04 6.25 8.58
CA GLN A 68 0.11 5.01 9.35
C GLN A 68 1.31 4.15 8.96
N GLU A 69 1.67 4.07 7.68
CA GLU A 69 2.87 3.35 7.20
C GLU A 69 4.14 4.00 7.75
N ILE A 70 4.27 5.33 7.70
CA ILE A 70 5.39 6.04 8.33
C ILE A 70 5.46 5.76 9.84
N ILE A 71 4.33 5.83 10.55
CA ILE A 71 4.32 5.58 12.00
C ILE A 71 4.76 4.15 12.31
N LYS A 72 4.39 3.17 11.47
CA LYS A 72 4.82 1.77 11.62
C LYS A 72 6.31 1.60 11.39
N GLU A 73 6.86 2.18 10.32
CA GLU A 73 8.32 2.14 10.07
C GLU A 73 9.11 2.77 11.22
N MET A 74 8.65 3.92 11.75
CA MET A 74 9.28 4.55 12.91
C MET A 74 9.19 3.68 14.17
N LEU A 75 8.06 2.99 14.38
CA LEU A 75 7.87 2.08 15.51
C LEU A 75 8.83 0.89 15.43
N GLU A 76 9.04 0.31 14.26
CA GLU A 76 9.96 -0.82 14.08
C GLU A 76 11.39 -0.44 14.48
N VAL A 77 11.89 0.69 13.97
CA VAL A 77 13.23 1.20 14.32
C VAL A 77 13.36 1.45 15.83
N TYR A 78 12.40 2.15 16.44
CA TYR A 78 12.47 2.42 17.87
C TYR A 78 12.31 1.18 18.74
N MET A 79 11.56 0.18 18.30
CA MET A 79 11.43 -1.10 19.01
C MET A 79 12.75 -1.87 19.02
N ASP A 80 13.50 -1.82 17.91
CA ASP A 80 14.83 -2.43 17.84
C ASP A 80 15.82 -1.69 18.73
N ASP A 81 15.87 -0.35 18.66
CA ASP A 81 16.70 0.47 19.54
C ASP A 81 16.38 0.19 21.03
N PHE A 82 15.09 0.13 21.39
CA PHE A 82 14.66 -0.12 22.76
C PHE A 82 15.16 -1.46 23.32
N ARG A 83 15.23 -2.51 22.47
CA ARG A 83 15.75 -3.83 22.87
C ARG A 83 17.23 -3.76 23.16
N GLU A 84 17.99 -3.00 22.38
CA GLU A 84 19.45 -2.93 22.46
C GLU A 84 19.98 -1.95 23.52
N ILE A 85 19.24 -0.87 23.82
CA ILE A 85 19.67 0.15 24.79
C ILE A 85 19.81 -0.45 26.20
N LYS A 86 21.01 -0.29 26.76
CA LYS A 86 21.38 -0.71 28.12
C LYS A 86 21.29 0.43 29.15
N VAL A 87 21.39 1.69 28.69
CA VAL A 87 21.31 2.87 29.55
C VAL A 87 19.86 3.16 29.90
N ILE A 88 19.49 3.05 31.18
CA ILE A 88 18.10 3.15 31.66
C ILE A 88 17.42 4.45 31.22
N ASN A 89 18.10 5.60 31.34
CA ASN A 89 17.51 6.89 30.99
C ASN A 89 17.19 7.02 29.49
N GLU A 90 18.05 6.48 28.63
CA GLU A 90 17.81 6.45 27.18
C GLU A 90 16.69 5.46 26.84
N LYS A 91 16.67 4.31 27.52
CA LYS A 91 15.63 3.29 27.37
C LYS A 91 14.24 3.85 27.69
N ILE A 92 14.11 4.61 28.77
CA ILE A 92 12.86 5.29 29.15
C ILE A 92 12.43 6.28 28.06
N ARG A 93 13.34 7.11 27.54
CA ARG A 93 13.03 8.09 26.49
C ARG A 93 12.51 7.42 25.21
N VAL A 94 13.17 6.36 24.74
CA VAL A 94 12.71 5.62 23.56
C VAL A 94 11.36 4.95 23.82
N GLY A 95 11.15 4.40 25.03
CA GLY A 95 9.85 3.86 25.44
C GLY A 95 8.71 4.89 25.38
N GLU A 96 8.95 6.12 25.82
CA GLU A 96 7.97 7.21 25.72
C GLU A 96 7.64 7.58 24.27
N LEU A 97 8.64 7.58 23.37
CA LEU A 97 8.43 7.84 21.94
C LEU A 97 7.59 6.73 21.29
N ILE A 98 7.85 5.47 21.63
CA ILE A 98 7.05 4.32 21.16
C ILE A 98 5.60 4.48 21.58
N ILE A 99 5.32 4.76 22.86
CA ILE A 99 3.96 4.96 23.37
C ILE A 99 3.24 6.07 22.60
N ARG A 100 3.90 7.23 22.40
CA ARG A 100 3.32 8.35 21.64
C ARG A 100 3.04 8.03 20.18
N LEU A 101 3.79 7.12 19.56
CA LEU A 101 3.54 6.66 18.20
C LEU A 101 2.38 5.67 18.14
N VAL A 102 2.29 4.75 19.11
CA VAL A 102 1.16 3.81 19.24
C VAL A 102 -0.15 4.56 19.44
N ASP A 103 -0.18 5.62 20.27
CA ASP A 103 -1.38 6.45 20.49
C ASP A 103 -1.88 7.18 19.23
N LYS A 104 -1.06 7.26 18.17
CA LYS A 104 -1.39 7.93 16.90
C LYS A 104 -1.82 6.96 15.80
N LEU A 105 -1.76 5.65 16.03
CA LEU A 105 -2.24 4.63 15.11
C LEU A 105 -3.76 4.45 15.24
#